data_AF-A0AAP0MP55-F1
#
_entry.id   AF-A0AAP0MP55-F1
#
_cell.length_a   1.000
_cell.length_b   1.000
_cell.length_c   1.000
_cell.angle_alpha   90.00
_cell.angle_beta   90.00
_cell.angle_gamma   90.00
#
_symmetry.space_group_name_H-M   'P 1'
#
loop_
_entity.id
_entity.type
_entity.pdbx_description
1 polymer ?
#
loop_
_entity_poly.entity_id
_entity_poly.type
_entity_poly.pdbx_seq_one_letter_code
_entity_poly.pdbx_strand_id
1 'polypeptide(L)'
;MVTRQKARAKSHLALLSTPTTTNEPKTLKAALKHQHWVAAMQEELTALYQNQTWSLMPRPPDTNVVGSKWVYKIKHKEDGSIDRFKARLVAKGFTQIPGVDFAETFSPVVKHTTIRLVLALAVCSCWVLKQLDVRNTFLHGHLKEDVYMEQPPGFIDSSKPSYVCKFHRSLYGLKQAPRAWFECLS
;
A
#
# COMPACT_ATOMS: atom_id res chain seq x y z
N MET A 1 -28.01 14.99 34.02
CA MET A 1 -28.70 16.28 34.23
C MET A 1 -27.81 17.08 35.17
N VAL A 2 -27.03 18.11 34.84
CA VAL A 2 -26.85 18.98 33.66
C VAL A 2 -25.34 19.27 33.49
N THR A 3 -24.99 19.50 32.23
CA THR A 3 -23.73 19.84 31.57
C THR A 3 -22.95 21.03 32.16
N ARG A 4 -21.62 21.02 32.00
CA ARG A 4 -20.84 22.28 31.87
C ARG A 4 -19.67 22.11 30.90
N GLN A 5 -19.93 22.47 29.64
CA GLN A 5 -18.92 22.79 28.64
C GLN A 5 -18.14 24.05 29.06
N LYS A 6 -16.82 24.05 28.90
CA LYS A 6 -16.03 25.29 28.85
C LYS A 6 -15.90 25.72 27.39
N ALA A 7 -16.55 26.83 27.06
CA ALA A 7 -16.32 27.59 25.84
C ALA A 7 -14.90 28.17 25.86
N ARG A 8 -14.15 28.00 24.77
CA ARG A 8 -12.92 28.76 24.51
C ARG A 8 -13.17 29.61 23.27
N ALA A 9 -12.97 30.91 23.43
CA ALA A 9 -13.23 31.94 22.43
C ALA A 9 -12.45 31.67 21.13
N LYS A 10 -13.16 31.75 19.99
CA LYS A 10 -12.56 31.78 18.65
C LYS A 10 -12.27 33.24 18.30
N SER A 11 -11.01 33.65 18.39
CA SER A 11 -10.57 34.92 17.82
C SER A 11 -10.40 34.77 16.31
N HIS A 12 -11.25 35.47 15.57
CA HIS A 12 -11.25 35.61 14.13
C HIS A 12 -9.99 36.34 13.64
N LEU A 13 -9.11 35.61 12.96
CA LEU A 13 -8.22 36.13 11.92
C LEU A 13 -7.87 34.95 11.01
N ALA A 14 -8.89 34.45 10.32
CA ALA A 14 -8.71 33.51 9.23
C ALA A 14 -8.19 34.31 8.03
N LEU A 15 -6.87 34.28 7.83
CA LEU A 15 -6.29 34.45 6.50
C LEU A 15 -7.02 33.47 5.58
N LEU A 16 -7.75 34.00 4.60
CA LEU A 16 -8.38 33.22 3.54
C LEU A 16 -7.28 32.59 2.67
N SER A 17 -6.62 31.55 3.16
CA SER A 17 -6.01 30.57 2.26
C SER A 17 -7.19 29.79 1.68
N THR A 18 -7.50 30.02 0.41
CA THR A 18 -8.38 29.14 -0.34
C THR A 18 -7.83 27.72 -0.20
N PRO A 19 -8.54 26.76 0.43
CA PRO A 19 -8.11 25.38 0.35
C PRO A 19 -8.28 25.02 -1.13
N THR A 20 -7.16 24.91 -1.85
CA THR A 20 -7.15 24.24 -3.14
C THR A 20 -7.49 22.80 -2.83
N THR A 21 -8.77 22.46 -2.90
CA THR A 21 -9.29 21.11 -2.67
C THR A 21 -8.75 20.22 -3.79
N THR A 22 -7.49 19.81 -3.66
CA THR A 22 -6.84 18.85 -4.54
C THR A 22 -7.40 17.49 -4.16
N ASN A 23 -8.52 17.13 -4.79
CA ASN A 23 -9.16 15.86 -4.53
C ASN A 23 -8.26 14.71 -5.00
N GLU A 24 -8.20 13.64 -4.21
CA GLU A 24 -7.53 12.39 -4.60
C GLU A 24 -8.19 11.84 -5.89
N PRO A 25 -7.42 11.60 -6.96
CA PRO A 25 -7.98 11.14 -8.22
C PRO A 25 -8.54 9.73 -8.04
N LYS A 26 -9.75 9.50 -8.56
CA LYS A 26 -10.39 8.18 -8.54
C LYS A 26 -10.06 7.32 -9.76
N THR A 27 -9.53 7.95 -10.81
CA THR A 27 -9.23 7.29 -12.09
C THR A 27 -7.82 7.62 -12.55
N LEU A 28 -7.20 6.68 -13.26
CA LEU A 28 -5.89 6.90 -13.88
C LEU A 28 -5.90 8.12 -14.81
N LYS A 29 -6.94 8.27 -15.63
CA LYS A 29 -7.08 9.41 -16.56
C LYS A 29 -7.07 10.76 -15.83
N ALA A 30 -7.62 10.84 -14.62
CA ALA A 30 -7.57 12.06 -13.81
C ALA A 30 -6.16 12.27 -13.22
N ALA A 31 -5.53 11.21 -12.72
CA ALA A 31 -4.19 11.27 -12.16
C ALA A 31 -3.13 11.70 -13.19
N LEU A 32 -3.17 11.17 -14.41
CA LEU A 32 -2.21 11.47 -15.48
C LEU A 32 -2.20 12.94 -15.91
N LYS A 33 -3.27 13.71 -15.63
CA LYS A 33 -3.31 15.16 -15.91
C LYS A 33 -2.44 15.99 -14.98
N HIS A 34 -1.99 15.42 -13.88
CA HIS A 34 -1.30 16.13 -12.82
C HIS A 34 0.09 15.53 -12.60
N GLN A 35 1.13 16.35 -12.82
CA GLN A 35 2.52 15.89 -12.77
C GLN A 35 2.91 15.28 -11.41
N HIS A 36 2.38 15.79 -10.30
CA HIS A 36 2.67 15.26 -8.96
C HIS A 36 2.16 13.82 -8.77
N TRP A 37 1.03 13.45 -9.38
CA TRP A 37 0.53 12.07 -9.33
C TRP A 37 1.35 11.14 -10.23
N VAL A 38 1.76 11.61 -11.41
CA VAL A 38 2.65 10.86 -12.31
C VAL A 38 4.00 10.59 -11.63
N ALA A 39 4.57 11.60 -10.96
CA ALA A 39 5.81 11.44 -10.19
C ALA A 39 5.66 10.40 -9.06
N ALA A 40 4.55 10.44 -8.31
CA ALA A 40 4.28 9.46 -7.25
C ALA A 40 4.09 8.04 -7.80
N MET A 41 3.49 7.88 -9.00
CA MET A 41 3.37 6.58 -9.66
C MET A 41 4.73 6.05 -10.13
N GLN A 42 5.59 6.93 -10.65
CA GLN A 42 6.95 6.56 -11.05
C GLN A 42 7.81 6.17 -9.85
N GLU A 43 7.68 6.85 -8.70
CA GLU A 43 8.37 6.50 -7.46
C GLU A 43 8.00 5.08 -7.00
N GLU A 44 6.69 4.75 -7.02
CA GLU A 44 6.20 3.42 -6.68
C GLU A 44 6.75 2.35 -7.66
N LEU A 45 6.72 2.58 -8.97
CA LEU A 45 7.30 1.64 -9.94
C LEU A 45 8.79 1.46 -9.75
N THR A 46 9.51 2.55 -9.46
CA THR A 46 10.96 2.49 -9.19
C THR A 46 11.23 1.59 -7.99
N ALA A 47 10.45 1.73 -6.91
CA ALA A 47 10.56 0.86 -5.74
C ALA A 47 10.24 -0.61 -6.09
N LEU A 48 9.25 -0.85 -6.95
CA LEU A 48 8.88 -2.21 -7.39
C LEU A 48 9.99 -2.86 -8.22
N TYR A 49 10.63 -2.11 -9.11
CA TYR A 49 11.77 -2.57 -9.90
C TYR A 49 13.01 -2.83 -9.06
N GLN A 50 13.33 -1.93 -8.13
CA GLN A 50 14.46 -2.11 -7.19
C GLN A 50 14.30 -3.36 -6.34
N ASN A 51 13.07 -3.68 -5.93
CA ASN A 51 12.77 -4.91 -5.19
C ASN A 51 12.67 -6.15 -6.08
N GLN A 52 12.84 -6.03 -7.41
CA GLN A 52 12.66 -7.12 -8.36
C GLN A 52 11.30 -7.82 -8.18
N THR A 53 10.24 -7.02 -7.95
CA THR A 53 8.92 -7.54 -7.55
C THR A 53 8.34 -8.49 -8.61
N TRP A 54 8.61 -8.24 -9.87
CA TRP A 54 8.22 -9.09 -10.99
C TRP A 54 9.21 -9.03 -12.14
N SER A 55 9.10 -9.98 -13.07
CA SER A 55 9.72 -9.92 -14.39
C SER A 55 8.66 -9.96 -15.49
N LEU A 56 8.90 -9.25 -16.59
CA LEU A 56 8.04 -9.35 -17.78
C LEU A 56 8.32 -10.65 -18.54
N MET A 57 7.25 -11.37 -18.89
CA MET A 57 7.33 -12.58 -19.70
C MET A 57 6.13 -12.71 -20.65
N PRO A 58 6.24 -13.51 -21.72
CA PRO A 58 5.10 -13.85 -22.56
C PRO A 58 3.97 -14.42 -21.70
N ARG A 59 2.73 -14.07 -22.03
CA ARG A 59 1.55 -14.60 -21.34
C ARG A 59 1.50 -16.12 -21.48
N PRO A 60 1.55 -16.90 -20.39
CA PRO A 60 1.39 -18.35 -20.48
C PRO A 60 -0.04 -18.72 -20.93
N PRO A 61 -0.22 -19.84 -21.62
CA PRO A 61 -1.56 -20.34 -21.94
C PRO A 61 -2.30 -20.72 -20.65
N ASP A 62 -3.62 -20.57 -20.66
CA ASP A 62 -4.54 -21.06 -19.61
C ASP A 62 -4.21 -20.66 -18.16
N THR A 63 -3.52 -19.55 -17.97
CA THR A 63 -3.20 -19.00 -16.64
C THR A 63 -4.10 -17.84 -16.29
N ASN A 64 -4.48 -17.77 -15.01
CA ASN A 64 -5.15 -16.60 -14.46
C ASN A 64 -4.15 -15.44 -14.42
N VAL A 65 -4.58 -14.28 -14.94
CA VAL A 65 -3.79 -13.06 -14.93
C VAL A 65 -4.57 -12.01 -14.17
N VAL A 66 -4.06 -11.60 -13.01
CA VAL A 66 -4.75 -10.63 -12.16
C VAL A 66 -4.56 -9.23 -12.72
N GLY A 67 -5.63 -8.43 -12.74
CA GLY A 67 -5.49 -7.02 -13.07
C GLY A 67 -4.85 -6.24 -11.92
N SER A 68 -4.54 -4.97 -12.15
CA SER A 68 -4.09 -4.04 -11.10
C SER A 68 -4.84 -2.72 -11.13
N LYS A 69 -4.72 -1.94 -10.05
CA LYS A 69 -5.23 -0.57 -9.99
C LYS A 69 -4.30 0.32 -9.18
N TRP A 70 -4.36 1.61 -9.49
CA TRP A 70 -3.69 2.64 -8.71
C TRP A 70 -4.57 3.11 -7.56
N VAL A 71 -3.96 3.27 -6.38
CA VAL A 71 -4.58 3.89 -5.21
C VAL A 71 -3.80 5.14 -4.85
N TYR A 72 -4.50 6.27 -4.80
CA TYR A 72 -3.93 7.58 -4.57
C TYR A 72 -4.27 8.08 -3.17
N LYS A 73 -3.30 8.70 -2.50
CA LYS A 73 -3.48 9.30 -1.18
C LYS A 73 -2.65 10.55 -1.03
N ILE A 74 -3.24 11.62 -0.50
CA ILE A 74 -2.49 12.79 -0.05
C ILE A 74 -2.10 12.57 1.41
N LYS A 75 -0.82 12.77 1.70
CA LYS A 75 -0.30 12.79 3.07
C LYS A 75 -0.19 14.24 3.51
N HIS A 76 -0.68 14.52 4.70
CA HIS A 76 -0.66 15.84 5.32
C HIS A 76 0.29 15.82 6.51
N LYS A 77 0.93 16.96 6.76
CA LYS A 77 1.67 17.24 8.00
C LYS A 77 0.70 17.54 9.14
N GLU A 78 1.22 17.63 10.35
CA GLU A 78 0.43 17.97 11.55
C GLU A 78 -0.24 19.35 11.44
N ASP A 79 0.37 20.28 10.72
CA ASP A 79 -0.16 21.62 10.43
C ASP A 79 -1.27 21.63 9.35
N GLY A 80 -1.58 20.49 8.75
CA GLY A 80 -2.56 20.33 7.68
C GLY A 80 -2.04 20.59 6.26
N SER A 81 -0.83 21.10 6.11
CA SER A 81 -0.18 21.27 4.80
C SER A 81 0.12 19.94 4.13
N ILE A 82 0.27 19.92 2.81
CA ILE A 82 0.59 18.70 2.06
C ILE A 82 2.04 18.31 2.36
N ASP A 83 2.21 17.10 2.87
CA ASP A 83 3.52 16.46 3.07
C ASP A 83 4.00 15.84 1.75
N ARG A 84 3.20 14.94 1.17
CA ARG A 84 3.51 14.28 -0.11
C ARG A 84 2.28 13.68 -0.78
N PHE A 85 2.39 13.49 -2.10
CA PHE A 85 1.47 12.68 -2.88
C PHE A 85 1.95 11.23 -2.88
N LYS A 86 1.05 10.28 -2.63
CA LYS A 86 1.36 8.86 -2.61
C LYS A 86 0.48 8.10 -3.59
N ALA A 87 1.10 7.42 -4.55
CA ALA A 87 0.45 6.42 -5.37
C ALA A 87 0.90 5.02 -4.92
N ARG A 88 0.02 4.04 -5.01
CA ARG A 88 0.36 2.62 -4.82
C ARG A 88 -0.23 1.79 -5.93
N LEU A 89 0.53 0.84 -6.43
CA LEU A 89 0.01 -0.19 -7.32
C LEU A 89 -0.52 -1.35 -6.49
N VAL A 90 -1.78 -1.71 -6.72
CA VAL A 90 -2.47 -2.76 -5.96
C VAL A 90 -3.00 -3.80 -6.94
N ALA A 91 -2.61 -5.06 -6.74
CA ALA A 91 -3.18 -6.18 -7.46
C ALA A 91 -4.66 -6.34 -7.11
N LYS A 92 -5.47 -6.72 -8.11
CA LYS A 92 -6.89 -7.04 -7.92
C LYS A 92 -7.01 -8.47 -7.37
N GLY A 93 -6.42 -8.78 -6.21
CA GLY A 93 -6.38 -10.15 -5.68
C GLY A 93 -7.75 -10.77 -5.35
N PHE A 94 -8.85 -10.03 -5.45
CA PHE A 94 -10.19 -10.64 -5.43
C PHE A 94 -10.49 -11.49 -6.68
N THR A 95 -9.71 -11.35 -7.76
CA THR A 95 -9.79 -12.20 -8.96
C THR A 95 -8.89 -13.44 -8.85
N GLN A 96 -8.17 -13.63 -7.74
CA GLN A 96 -7.36 -14.84 -7.52
C GLN A 96 -8.26 -16.04 -7.19
N ILE A 97 -7.84 -17.20 -7.67
CA ILE A 97 -8.53 -18.48 -7.54
C ILE A 97 -7.81 -19.31 -6.47
N PRO A 98 -8.50 -19.72 -5.38
CA PRO A 98 -7.93 -20.62 -4.39
C PRO A 98 -7.49 -21.96 -5.02
N GLY A 99 -6.34 -22.49 -4.62
CA GLY A 99 -5.78 -23.73 -5.16
C GLY A 99 -5.07 -23.58 -6.51
N VAL A 100 -5.15 -22.41 -7.14
CA VAL A 100 -4.40 -22.07 -8.37
C VAL A 100 -3.40 -20.95 -8.06
N ASP A 101 -3.88 -19.79 -7.62
CA ASP A 101 -3.05 -18.59 -7.40
C ASP A 101 -2.53 -18.47 -5.97
N PHE A 102 -3.13 -19.21 -5.03
CA PHE A 102 -2.70 -19.29 -3.64
C PHE A 102 -3.25 -20.56 -2.98
N ALA A 103 -2.46 -21.16 -2.08
CA ALA A 103 -2.92 -22.26 -1.23
C ALA A 103 -3.43 -21.74 0.13
N GLU A 104 -2.67 -20.87 0.78
CA GLU A 104 -2.97 -20.37 2.12
C GLU A 104 -2.86 -18.85 2.20
N THR A 105 -3.75 -18.22 2.98
CA THR A 105 -3.78 -16.75 3.15
C THR A 105 -3.63 -16.31 4.59
N PHE A 106 -3.75 -17.24 5.54
CA PHE A 106 -3.71 -16.91 6.96
C PHE A 106 -2.33 -16.40 7.36
N SER A 107 -2.32 -15.25 8.03
CA SER A 107 -1.16 -14.67 8.70
C SER A 107 -1.55 -14.35 10.13
N PRO A 108 -0.75 -14.77 11.13
CA PRO A 108 -1.00 -14.41 12.52
C PRO A 108 -1.02 -12.88 12.69
N VAL A 109 -1.97 -12.38 13.48
CA VAL A 109 -2.06 -10.97 13.86
C VAL A 109 -2.04 -10.87 15.38
N VAL A 110 -1.15 -10.02 15.90
CA VAL A 110 -1.06 -9.78 17.35
C VAL A 110 -2.35 -9.13 17.87
N LYS A 111 -2.85 -9.63 19.00
CA LYS A 111 -4.03 -9.05 19.66
C LYS A 111 -3.64 -7.81 20.47
N HIS A 112 -4.55 -6.83 20.55
CA HIS A 112 -4.34 -5.65 21.38
C HIS A 112 -4.11 -5.98 22.86
N THR A 113 -4.69 -7.07 23.37
CA THR A 113 -4.45 -7.55 24.74
C THR A 113 -2.98 -7.91 24.97
N THR A 114 -2.36 -8.62 24.02
CA THR A 114 -0.93 -8.96 24.05
C THR A 114 -0.07 -7.70 23.99
N ILE A 115 -0.38 -6.75 23.11
CA ILE A 115 0.34 -5.47 23.03
C ILE A 115 0.29 -4.75 24.39
N ARG A 116 -0.91 -4.61 24.98
CA ARG A 116 -1.08 -3.93 26.27
C ARG A 116 -0.32 -4.63 27.40
N LEU A 117 -0.33 -5.97 27.41
CA LEU A 117 0.41 -6.75 28.40
C LEU A 117 1.92 -6.49 28.30
N VAL A 118 2.50 -6.56 27.10
CA VAL A 118 3.93 -6.30 26.87
C VAL A 118 4.30 -4.87 27.31
N LEU A 119 3.46 -3.87 26.96
CA LEU A 119 3.68 -2.49 27.39
C LEU A 119 3.59 -2.33 28.92
N ALA A 120 2.62 -2.99 29.57
CA ALA A 120 2.49 -2.94 31.02
C ALA A 120 3.72 -3.54 31.73
N LEU A 121 4.21 -4.69 31.25
CA LEU A 121 5.43 -5.32 31.76
C LEU A 121 6.66 -4.43 31.58
N ALA A 122 6.79 -3.78 30.42
CA ALA A 122 7.88 -2.85 30.16
C ALA A 122 7.86 -1.66 31.13
N VAL A 123 6.68 -1.10 31.42
CA VAL A 123 6.54 -0.01 32.41
C VAL A 123 6.89 -0.50 33.82
N CYS A 124 6.34 -1.64 34.25
CA CYS A 124 6.59 -2.20 35.58
C CYS A 124 8.07 -2.55 35.80
N SER A 125 8.79 -2.93 34.74
CA SER A 125 10.18 -3.36 34.79
C SER A 125 11.16 -2.26 34.37
N CYS A 126 10.68 -1.03 34.13
CA CYS A 126 11.46 0.10 33.62
C CYS A 126 12.27 -0.21 32.34
N TRP A 127 11.71 -1.01 31.44
CA TRP A 127 12.35 -1.38 30.17
C TRP A 127 12.22 -0.28 29.12
N VAL A 128 13.29 -0.10 28.34
CA VAL A 128 13.30 0.78 27.17
C VAL A 128 12.62 0.07 26.00
N LEU A 129 11.59 0.68 25.43
CA LEU A 129 10.91 0.20 24.24
C LEU A 129 11.44 0.88 22.98
N LYS A 130 11.66 0.09 21.92
CA LYS A 130 12.00 0.58 20.59
C LYS A 130 10.97 0.08 19.59
N GLN A 131 10.49 0.98 18.72
CA GLN A 131 9.53 0.65 17.67
C GLN A 131 10.22 0.75 16.30
N LEU A 132 9.99 -0.26 15.45
CA LEU A 132 10.43 -0.27 14.06
C LEU A 132 9.19 -0.26 13.15
N ASP A 133 9.14 0.68 12.20
CA ASP A 133 8.16 0.68 11.11
C ASP A 133 8.89 0.42 9.80
N VAL A 134 8.57 -0.70 9.16
CA VAL A 134 9.22 -1.13 7.92
C VAL A 134 8.45 -0.56 6.74
N ARG A 135 9.15 0.15 5.85
CA ARG A 135 8.54 0.68 4.63
C ARG A 135 8.33 -0.46 3.63
N ASN A 136 7.17 -0.46 2.97
CA ASN A 136 6.87 -1.40 1.88
C ASN A 136 6.98 -2.89 2.25
N THR A 137 6.62 -3.27 3.48
CA THR A 137 6.73 -4.64 4.02
C THR A 137 6.30 -5.75 3.07
N PHE A 138 5.13 -5.62 2.42
CA PHE A 138 4.64 -6.66 1.51
C PHE A 138 5.57 -6.90 0.32
N LEU A 139 6.29 -5.89 -0.15
CA LEU A 139 7.24 -6.04 -1.26
C LEU A 139 8.45 -6.90 -0.88
N HIS A 140 8.66 -7.24 0.39
CA HIS A 140 9.74 -8.11 0.83
C HIS A 140 9.32 -9.59 0.95
N GLY A 141 8.02 -9.88 0.99
CA GLY A 141 7.50 -11.25 1.07
C GLY A 141 7.76 -12.01 -0.23
N HIS A 142 8.37 -13.19 -0.16
CA HIS A 142 8.53 -14.05 -1.35
C HIS A 142 7.23 -14.83 -1.60
N LEU A 143 6.83 -14.96 -2.87
CA LEU A 143 5.70 -15.81 -3.23
C LEU A 143 6.19 -17.23 -3.51
N LYS A 144 5.43 -18.22 -3.02
CA LYS A 144 5.66 -19.64 -3.32
C LYS A 144 4.95 -20.06 -4.60
N GLU A 145 3.78 -19.49 -4.83
CA GLU A 145 2.95 -19.73 -6.00
C GLU A 145 3.31 -18.80 -7.16
N ASP A 146 3.15 -19.31 -8.38
CA ASP A 146 3.29 -18.51 -9.60
C ASP A 146 2.05 -17.65 -9.80
N VAL A 147 2.19 -16.33 -9.58
CA VAL A 147 1.12 -15.35 -9.81
C VAL A 147 1.50 -14.41 -10.94
N TYR A 148 0.56 -14.20 -11.87
CA TYR A 148 0.72 -13.34 -13.02
C TYR A 148 -0.19 -12.13 -12.92
N MET A 149 0.32 -10.96 -13.32
CA MET A 149 -0.43 -9.71 -13.33
C MET A 149 -0.35 -9.03 -14.70
N GLU A 150 -1.43 -8.38 -15.11
CA GLU A 150 -1.38 -7.43 -16.24
C GLU A 150 -0.36 -6.31 -15.95
N GLN A 151 0.25 -5.78 -17.01
CA GLN A 151 1.15 -4.64 -16.85
C GLN A 151 0.42 -3.46 -16.20
N PRO A 152 1.11 -2.65 -15.36
CA PRO A 152 0.48 -1.56 -14.63
C PRO A 152 -0.23 -0.59 -15.60
N PRO A 153 -1.51 -0.25 -15.35
CA PRO A 153 -2.24 0.68 -16.20
C PRO A 153 -1.50 2.01 -16.34
N GLY A 154 -1.26 2.44 -17.58
CA GLY A 154 -0.49 3.64 -17.91
C GLY A 154 1.02 3.45 -18.06
N PHE A 155 1.54 2.24 -17.81
CA PHE A 155 2.96 1.89 -17.90
C PHE A 155 3.15 0.53 -18.60
N ILE A 156 2.51 0.37 -19.76
CA ILE A 156 2.65 -0.80 -20.62
C ILE A 156 3.89 -0.62 -21.49
N ASP A 157 4.74 -1.64 -21.56
CA ASP A 157 5.88 -1.68 -22.47
C ASP A 157 5.40 -1.76 -23.93
N SER A 158 5.71 -0.73 -24.72
CA SER A 158 5.31 -0.64 -26.13
C SER A 158 5.94 -1.72 -27.00
N SER A 159 7.11 -2.24 -26.62
CA SER A 159 7.76 -3.34 -27.34
C SER A 159 7.15 -4.70 -27.04
N LYS A 160 6.46 -4.82 -25.89
CA LYS A 160 5.92 -6.07 -25.34
C LYS A 160 4.50 -5.87 -24.79
N PRO A 161 3.53 -5.43 -25.62
CA PRO A 161 2.20 -5.06 -25.13
C PRO A 161 1.39 -6.25 -24.58
N SER A 162 1.66 -7.47 -25.06
CA SER A 162 0.97 -8.70 -24.63
C SER A 162 1.64 -9.42 -23.46
N TYR A 163 2.78 -8.92 -22.97
CA TYR A 163 3.51 -9.55 -21.87
C TYR A 163 2.82 -9.28 -20.54
N VAL A 164 3.06 -10.18 -19.59
CA VAL A 164 2.53 -10.13 -18.23
C VAL A 164 3.67 -10.07 -17.21
N CYS A 165 3.39 -9.52 -16.03
CA CYS A 165 4.28 -9.47 -14.89
C CYS A 165 4.17 -10.79 -14.12
N LYS A 166 5.22 -11.63 -14.14
CA LYS A 166 5.35 -12.77 -13.21
C LYS A 166 5.94 -12.29 -11.90
N PHE A 167 5.21 -12.42 -10.80
CA PHE A 167 5.67 -11.99 -9.50
C PHE A 167 6.75 -12.91 -8.92
N HIS A 168 7.79 -12.30 -8.34
CA HIS A 168 8.79 -12.95 -7.48
C HIS A 168 8.58 -12.58 -6.01
N ARG A 169 7.98 -11.41 -5.78
CA ARG A 169 7.64 -10.90 -4.45
C ARG A 169 6.18 -10.50 -4.38
N SER A 170 5.64 -10.48 -3.17
CA SER A 170 4.24 -10.17 -2.93
C SER A 170 3.96 -8.69 -3.18
N LEU A 171 2.77 -8.39 -3.70
CA LEU A 171 2.28 -7.05 -3.93
C LEU A 171 1.05 -6.79 -3.05
N TYR A 172 0.80 -5.51 -2.75
CA TYR A 172 -0.45 -5.07 -2.15
C TYR A 172 -1.66 -5.66 -2.89
N GLY A 173 -2.64 -6.14 -2.14
CA GLY A 173 -3.90 -6.64 -2.69
C GLY A 173 -3.89 -8.11 -3.07
N LEU A 174 -2.74 -8.78 -3.16
CA LEU A 174 -2.69 -10.24 -3.24
C LEU A 174 -3.20 -10.88 -1.94
N LYS A 175 -3.91 -12.00 -2.06
CA LYS A 175 -4.54 -12.71 -0.95
C LYS A 175 -3.54 -13.24 0.07
N GLN A 176 -2.39 -13.72 -0.41
CA GLN A 176 -1.32 -14.32 0.39
C GLN A 176 -0.24 -13.32 0.82
N ALA A 177 -0.31 -12.04 0.41
CA ALA A 177 0.73 -11.05 0.73
C ALA A 177 1.02 -10.90 2.24
N PRO A 178 0.01 -10.86 3.14
CA PRO A 178 0.28 -10.79 4.58
C PRO A 178 1.07 -12.00 5.09
N ARG A 179 0.74 -13.20 4.60
CA ARG A 179 1.42 -14.44 4.96
C ARG A 179 2.85 -14.46 4.43
N ALA A 180 3.05 -14.11 3.16
CA ALA A 180 4.37 -14.03 2.55
C ALA A 180 5.31 -13.10 3.33
N TRP A 181 4.78 -11.99 3.87
CA TRP A 181 5.55 -11.13 4.75
C TRP A 181 5.85 -11.77 6.11
N PHE A 182 4.87 -12.42 6.75
CA PHE A 182 5.08 -13.12 8.01
C PHE A 182 6.17 -14.19 7.90
N GLU A 183 6.16 -14.99 6.84
CA GLU A 183 7.16 -16.03 6.59
C GLU A 183 8.59 -15.47 6.39
N CYS A 184 8.74 -14.20 5.99
CA CYS A 184 10.06 -13.55 5.93
C CYS A 184 10.58 -13.09 7.30
N LEU A 185 9.72 -13.02 8.33
CA LEU A 185 10.08 -12.60 9.68
C LEU A 185 10.28 -13.77 10.65
N SER A 186 9.78 -14.96 10.30
CA SER A 186 9.81 -16.19 11.11
C SER A 186 10.97 -17.09 10.74
#